data_AF-A0A4U9VA69-F1
#
_entry.id   AF-A0A4U9VA69-F1
#
_cell.length_a   1.000
_cell.length_b   1.000
_cell.length_c   1.000
_cell.angle_alpha   90.00
_cell.angle_beta   90.00
_cell.angle_gamma   90.00
#
_symmetry.space_group_name_H-M   'P 1'
#
loop_
_entity.id
_entity.type
_entity.pdbx_description
1 polymer ?
#
loop_
_entity_poly.entity_id
_entity_poly.type
_entity_poly.pdbx_seq_one_letter_code
_entity_poly.pdbx_strand_id
1 'polypeptide(L)'
;MSNITMQDDLARQGRRHSSVLWLTLLGMILFVVWAYFAILDEVTVGTGKVTPLSRAQLIESLDGGIIDHLYVHEGDIVNKGQKLAQLDVKRFQSNYGEAFSRVRTLRASAERLRSELTGEPLQFSADTLKEPSLVAR
;
A
#
# COMPACT_ATOMS: atom_id res chain seq x y z
N MET A 1 -93.38 -22.48 29.12
CA MET A 1 -92.22 -21.57 29.30
C MET A 1 -90.94 -22.07 28.61
N SER A 2 -91.01 -23.08 27.73
CA SER A 2 -89.85 -23.68 27.04
C SER A 2 -89.57 -23.13 25.63
N ASN A 3 -90.50 -22.37 25.03
CA ASN A 3 -90.38 -21.91 23.64
C ASN A 3 -89.64 -20.57 23.51
N ILE A 4 -89.47 -19.82 24.60
CA ILE A 4 -88.80 -18.50 24.58
C ILE A 4 -87.27 -18.67 24.61
N THR A 5 -86.77 -19.65 25.38
CA THR A 5 -85.34 -19.96 25.50
C THR A 5 -84.73 -20.52 24.21
N MET A 6 -85.43 -21.42 23.50
CA MET A 6 -84.92 -21.97 22.22
C MET A 6 -84.80 -20.90 21.12
N GLN A 7 -85.70 -19.92 21.10
CA GLN A 7 -85.72 -18.87 20.08
C GLN A 7 -84.60 -17.83 20.31
N ASP A 8 -84.26 -17.57 21.58
CA ASP A 8 -83.13 -16.73 21.97
C ASP A 8 -81.77 -17.37 21.63
N ASP A 9 -81.65 -18.70 21.75
CA ASP A 9 -80.42 -19.43 21.44
C ASP A 9 -80.11 -19.44 19.94
N LEU A 10 -81.11 -19.61 19.08
CA LEU A 10 -80.92 -19.52 17.61
C LEU A 10 -80.52 -18.11 17.17
N ALA A 11 -81.12 -17.07 17.76
CA ALA A 11 -80.76 -15.68 17.49
C ALA A 11 -79.35 -15.32 18.01
N ARG A 12 -78.94 -15.86 19.16
CA ARG A 12 -77.57 -15.72 19.68
C ARG A 12 -76.56 -16.49 18.82
N GLN A 13 -76.91 -17.68 18.32
CA GLN A 13 -76.03 -18.50 17.49
C GLN A 13 -75.78 -17.82 16.13
N GLY A 14 -76.82 -17.33 15.45
CA GLY A 14 -76.68 -16.57 14.19
C GLY A 14 -75.85 -15.30 14.34
N ARG A 15 -76.05 -14.53 15.43
CA ARG A 15 -75.22 -13.35 15.73
C ARG A 15 -73.77 -13.73 16.02
N ARG A 16 -73.51 -14.80 16.79
CA ARG A 16 -72.14 -15.26 17.11
C ARG A 16 -71.38 -15.70 15.86
N HIS A 17 -72.01 -16.46 14.96
CA HIS A 17 -71.37 -16.87 13.70
C HIS A 17 -71.08 -15.66 12.80
N SER A 18 -72.03 -14.73 12.69
CA SER A 18 -71.83 -13.49 11.93
C SER A 18 -70.73 -12.62 12.54
N SER A 19 -70.65 -12.53 13.87
CA SER A 19 -69.59 -11.79 14.57
C SER A 19 -68.21 -12.40 14.38
N VAL A 20 -68.08 -13.74 14.36
CA VAL A 20 -66.79 -14.40 14.07
C VAL A 20 -66.34 -14.11 12.64
N LEU A 21 -67.25 -14.18 11.65
CA LEU A 21 -66.94 -13.84 10.27
C LEU A 21 -66.46 -12.38 10.13
N TRP A 22 -67.14 -11.45 10.80
CA TRP A 22 -66.79 -10.03 10.75
C TRP A 22 -65.47 -9.74 11.45
N LEU A 23 -65.18 -10.41 12.57
CA LEU A 23 -63.92 -10.29 13.30
C LEU A 23 -62.74 -10.85 12.48
N THR A 24 -62.93 -11.99 11.82
CA THR A 24 -61.93 -12.56 10.89
C THR A 24 -61.69 -11.64 9.71
N LEU A 25 -62.75 -11.06 9.14
CA LEU A 25 -62.64 -10.10 8.03
C LEU A 25 -61.87 -8.84 8.46
N LEU A 26 -62.18 -8.30 9.64
CA LEU A 26 -61.47 -7.14 10.20
C LEU A 26 -59.99 -7.45 10.44
N GLY A 27 -59.69 -8.63 10.99
CA GLY A 27 -58.30 -9.08 11.19
C GLY A 27 -57.54 -9.22 9.88
N MET A 28 -58.19 -9.73 8.83
CA MET A 28 -57.58 -9.85 7.51
C MET A 28 -57.30 -8.48 6.89
N ILE A 29 -58.25 -7.53 6.98
CA ILE A 29 -58.04 -6.16 6.51
C ILE A 29 -56.87 -5.51 7.25
N LEU A 30 -56.82 -5.65 8.58
CA LEU A 30 -55.76 -5.07 9.40
C LEU A 30 -54.38 -5.66 9.05
N PHE A 31 -54.31 -6.97 8.79
CA PHE A 31 -53.09 -7.63 8.33
C PHE A 31 -52.60 -7.10 6.98
N VAL A 32 -53.50 -6.92 6.01
CA VAL A 32 -53.15 -6.37 4.69
C VAL A 32 -52.67 -4.93 4.79
N VAL A 33 -53.34 -4.10 5.61
CA VAL A 33 -52.91 -2.72 5.86
C VAL A 33 -51.52 -2.70 6.49
N TRP A 34 -51.26 -3.54 7.49
CA TRP A 34 -49.93 -3.63 8.10
C TRP A 34 -48.87 -4.07 7.09
N ALA A 35 -49.15 -5.12 6.30
CA ALA A 35 -48.21 -5.65 5.31
C ALA A 35 -47.87 -4.62 4.21
N TYR A 36 -48.82 -3.74 3.86
CA TYR A 36 -48.59 -2.65 2.91
C TYR A 36 -47.57 -1.62 3.42
N PHE A 37 -47.58 -1.32 4.73
CA PHE A 37 -46.63 -0.40 5.35
C PHE A 37 -45.34 -1.07 5.82
N ALA A 38 -45.30 -2.40 5.87
CA ALA A 38 -44.13 -3.14 6.30
C ALA A 38 -43.01 -3.01 5.26
N ILE A 39 -41.97 -2.26 5.61
CA ILE A 39 -40.74 -2.15 4.84
C ILE A 39 -39.92 -3.40 5.13
N LEU A 40 -39.70 -4.23 4.11
CA LEU A 40 -38.82 -5.39 4.21
C LEU A 40 -37.41 -4.94 3.80
N ASP A 41 -36.53 -4.74 4.78
CA ASP A 41 -35.14 -4.39 4.54
C ASP A 41 -34.37 -5.60 3.98
N GLU A 42 -34.23 -5.64 2.65
CA GLU A 42 -33.37 -6.61 1.98
C GLU A 42 -31.92 -6.12 2.03
N VAL A 43 -31.15 -6.63 3.00
CA VAL A 43 -29.70 -6.37 3.05
C VAL A 43 -29.00 -7.37 2.15
N THR A 44 -28.84 -7.02 0.86
CA THR A 44 -27.94 -7.75 -0.03
C THR A 44 -26.49 -7.47 0.38
N VAL A 45 -25.88 -8.39 1.12
CA VAL A 45 -24.44 -8.34 1.41
C VAL A 45 -23.68 -8.72 0.15
N GLY A 46 -23.39 -7.74 -0.70
CA GLY A 46 -22.48 -7.88 -1.83
C GLY A 46 -21.03 -7.85 -1.32
N THR A 47 -20.28 -8.94 -1.52
CA THR A 47 -18.85 -8.99 -1.19
C THR A 47 -18.05 -8.15 -2.18
N GLY A 48 -17.96 -6.84 -1.93
CA GLY A 48 -17.10 -5.93 -2.69
C GLY A 48 -15.63 -6.20 -2.37
N LYS A 49 -14.91 -6.92 -3.23
CA LYS A 49 -13.44 -7.05 -3.12
C LYS A 49 -12.78 -5.86 -3.80
N VAL A 50 -12.37 -4.87 -3.02
CA VAL A 50 -11.54 -3.75 -3.49
C VAL A 50 -10.13 -4.28 -3.76
N THR A 51 -9.86 -4.64 -5.02
CA THR A 51 -8.50 -4.94 -5.45
C THR A 51 -7.85 -3.63 -5.87
N PRO A 52 -6.84 -3.12 -5.14
CA PRO A 52 -6.13 -1.92 -5.57
C PRO A 52 -5.50 -2.16 -6.95
N LEU A 53 -5.72 -1.22 -7.88
CA LEU A 53 -5.14 -1.25 -9.23
C LEU A 53 -3.62 -1.06 -9.24
N SER A 54 -2.98 -0.81 -8.10
CA SER A 54 -1.54 -0.56 -8.04
C SER A 54 -0.79 -1.88 -8.17
N ARG A 55 -0.24 -2.09 -9.36
CA ARG A 55 0.84 -3.05 -9.61
C ARG A 55 1.90 -2.81 -8.53
N ALA A 56 2.08 -3.76 -7.61
CA ALA A 56 3.19 -3.72 -6.66
C ALA A 56 4.47 -3.85 -7.50
N GLN A 57 5.06 -2.71 -7.85
CA GLN A 57 6.28 -2.70 -8.63
C GLN A 57 7.40 -2.93 -7.64
N LEU A 58 7.83 -4.19 -7.58
CA LEU A 58 8.99 -4.62 -6.81
C LEU A 58 10.21 -3.87 -7.41
N ILE A 59 10.61 -2.76 -6.78
CA ILE A 59 11.84 -2.06 -7.15
C ILE A 59 12.96 -2.84 -6.45
N GLU A 60 13.36 -3.96 -7.04
CA GLU A 60 14.58 -4.64 -6.66
C GLU A 60 15.75 -3.86 -7.25
N SER A 61 16.57 -3.27 -6.38
CA SER A 61 17.87 -2.78 -6.80
C SER A 61 18.71 -3.97 -7.26
N LEU A 62 18.92 -4.07 -8.57
CA LEU A 62 19.83 -5.04 -9.20
C LEU A 62 21.30 -4.85 -8.79
N ASP A 63 21.59 -3.86 -7.95
CA ASP A 63 22.94 -3.52 -7.49
C ASP A 63 22.93 -3.45 -5.95
N GLY A 64 23.10 -4.60 -5.32
CA GLY A 64 22.99 -4.80 -3.87
C GLY A 64 24.17 -4.19 -3.10
N GLY A 65 24.07 -2.92 -2.75
CA GLY A 65 24.85 -2.34 -1.64
C GLY A 65 24.14 -2.55 -0.29
N ILE A 66 24.90 -2.59 0.80
CA ILE A 66 24.37 -2.70 2.17
C ILE A 66 23.65 -1.39 2.52
N ILE A 67 22.39 -1.46 2.93
CA ILE A 67 21.61 -0.29 3.40
C ILE A 67 22.14 0.12 4.78
N ASP A 68 22.50 1.39 4.94
CA ASP A 68 23.00 1.96 6.20
C ASP A 68 21.84 2.46 7.07
N HIS A 69 20.89 3.17 6.46
CA HIS A 69 19.72 3.71 7.15
C HIS A 69 18.44 3.60 6.32
N LEU A 70 17.33 3.19 6.96
CA LEU A 70 15.97 3.21 6.42
C LEU A 70 15.15 4.26 7.18
N TYR A 71 14.54 5.21 6.47
CA TYR A 71 13.84 6.36 7.06
C TYR A 71 12.31 6.22 7.06
N VAL A 72 11.79 5.09 6.59
CA VAL A 72 10.35 4.87 6.40
C VAL A 72 9.94 3.50 6.94
N HIS A 73 8.70 3.41 7.43
CA HIS A 73 8.10 2.16 7.89
C HIS A 73 7.00 1.69 6.92
N GLU A 74 6.67 0.41 7.02
CA GLU A 74 5.61 -0.17 6.20
C GLU A 74 4.26 0.52 6.50
N GLY A 75 3.65 1.09 5.45
CA GLY A 75 2.40 1.85 5.56
C GLY A 75 2.55 3.37 5.59
N ASP A 76 3.78 3.92 5.62
CA ASP A 76 3.99 5.36 5.55
C ASP A 76 3.63 5.95 4.18
N ILE A 77 2.93 7.09 4.18
CA ILE A 77 2.61 7.84 2.97
C ILE A 77 3.83 8.70 2.60
N VAL A 78 4.45 8.40 1.46
CA VAL A 78 5.67 9.07 0.99
C VAL A 78 5.39 10.03 -0.17
N ASN A 79 6.08 11.16 -0.17
CA ASN A 79 6.00 12.17 -1.24
C ASN A 79 7.11 11.98 -2.29
N LYS A 80 6.87 12.42 -3.52
CA LYS A 80 7.91 12.38 -4.57
C LYS A 80 9.14 13.20 -4.14
N GLY A 81 10.30 12.56 -4.17
CA GLY A 81 11.59 13.15 -3.78
C GLY A 81 11.98 12.95 -2.32
N GLN A 82 11.14 12.28 -1.52
CA GLN A 82 11.47 11.93 -0.14
C GLN A 82 12.57 10.85 -0.10
N LYS A 83 13.59 11.05 0.74
CA LYS A 83 14.64 10.06 0.97
C LYS A 83 14.05 8.89 1.76
N LEU A 84 14.06 7.70 1.17
CA LEU A 84 13.49 6.48 1.75
C LEU A 84 14.55 5.65 2.48
N ALA A 85 15.71 5.49 1.84
CA ALA A 85 16.84 4.73 2.37
C ALA A 85 18.16 5.42 1.98
N GLN A 86 19.21 5.19 2.76
CA GLN A 86 20.58 5.60 2.49
C GLN A 86 21.45 4.35 2.40
N LEU A 87 22.17 4.23 1.28
CA LEU A 87 23.15 3.16 1.05
C LEU A 87 24.46 3.46 1.78
N ASP A 88 25.15 2.44 2.31
CA ASP A 88 26.45 2.60 2.97
C ASP A 88 27.51 3.09 1.98
N VAL A 89 27.90 4.36 2.15
CA VAL A 89 28.82 5.09 1.27
C VAL A 89 30.29 4.69 1.55
N LYS A 90 30.60 3.99 2.66
CA LYS A 90 31.98 3.70 3.08
C LYS A 90 32.71 2.77 2.12
N ARG A 91 32.04 1.75 1.57
CA ARG A 91 32.67 0.88 0.54
C ARG A 91 32.84 1.59 -0.80
N PHE A 92 31.90 2.44 -1.20
CA PHE A 92 31.99 3.17 -2.46
C PHE A 92 33.14 4.18 -2.47
N GLN A 93 33.38 4.90 -1.36
CA GLN A 93 34.54 5.78 -1.28
C GLN A 93 35.88 5.04 -1.28
N SER A 94 35.95 3.86 -0.66
CA SER A 94 37.18 3.04 -0.67
C SER A 94 37.57 2.60 -2.07
N ASN A 95 36.61 2.11 -2.87
CA ASN A 95 36.87 1.70 -4.25
C ASN A 95 37.27 2.88 -5.15
N TYR A 96 36.63 4.05 -4.96
CA TYR A 96 37.00 5.25 -5.71
C TYR A 96 38.42 5.71 -5.36
N GLY A 97 38.77 5.76 -4.06
CA GLY A 97 40.09 6.16 -3.60
C GLY A 97 41.22 5.25 -4.10
N GLU A 98 41.02 3.93 -4.09
CA GLU A 98 42.03 2.98 -4.58
C GLU A 98 42.24 3.10 -6.09
N ALA A 99 41.15 3.18 -6.86
CA ALA A 99 41.23 3.36 -8.32
C ALA A 99 41.91 4.67 -8.70
N PHE A 100 41.59 5.77 -8.01
CA PHE A 100 42.19 7.08 -8.27
C PHE A 100 43.67 7.14 -7.87
N SER A 101 44.05 6.43 -6.80
CA SER A 101 45.47 6.26 -6.43
C SER A 101 46.24 5.48 -7.49
N ARG A 102 45.67 4.37 -8.00
CA ARG A 102 46.31 3.53 -9.04
C ARG A 102 46.52 4.30 -10.35
N VAL A 103 45.53 5.08 -10.78
CA VAL A 103 45.64 5.94 -11.99
C VAL A 103 46.77 6.96 -11.84
N ARG A 104 46.90 7.59 -10.67
CA ARG A 104 47.94 8.60 -10.41
C ARG A 104 49.35 7.99 -10.39
N THR A 105 49.54 6.86 -9.74
CA THR A 105 50.83 6.15 -9.75
C THR A 105 51.24 5.73 -11.16
N LEU A 106 50.30 5.19 -11.95
CA LEU A 106 50.57 4.80 -13.35
C LEU A 106 50.95 6.00 -14.22
N ARG A 107 50.30 7.15 -14.03
CA ARG A 107 50.62 8.38 -14.75
C ARG A 107 51.99 8.93 -14.38
N ALA A 108 52.34 8.95 -13.08
CA ALA A 108 53.67 9.36 -12.62
C ALA A 108 54.78 8.48 -13.20
N SER A 109 54.57 7.15 -13.22
CA SER A 109 55.50 6.22 -13.86
C SER A 109 55.62 6.47 -15.36
N ALA A 110 54.51 6.72 -16.07
CA ALA A 110 54.54 7.01 -17.50
C ALA A 110 55.28 8.32 -17.82
N GLU A 111 55.07 9.38 -17.02
CA GLU A 111 55.79 10.66 -17.13
C GLU A 111 57.29 10.46 -16.90
N ARG A 112 57.67 9.66 -15.91
CA ARG A 112 59.07 9.29 -15.64
C ARG A 112 59.70 8.51 -16.80
N LEU A 113 59.09 7.40 -17.23
CA LEU A 113 59.61 6.60 -18.35
C LEU A 113 59.73 7.43 -19.63
N ARG A 114 58.78 8.34 -19.86
CA ARG A 114 58.83 9.25 -21.01
C ARG A 114 60.04 10.18 -20.93
N SER A 115 60.33 10.77 -19.77
CA SER A 115 61.52 11.59 -19.57
C SER A 115 62.84 10.82 -19.71
N GLU A 116 62.87 9.55 -19.27
CA GLU A 116 64.03 8.66 -19.42
C GLU A 116 64.27 8.31 -20.91
N LEU A 117 63.21 8.19 -21.71
CA LEU A 117 63.30 7.90 -23.15
C LEU A 117 63.66 9.11 -24.01
N THR A 118 63.13 10.30 -23.71
CA THR A 118 63.39 11.52 -24.51
C THR A 118 64.58 12.35 -24.00
N GLY A 119 65.07 12.10 -22.78
CA GLY A 119 66.15 12.87 -22.17
C GLY A 119 65.76 14.32 -21.78
N GLU A 120 64.46 14.64 -21.83
CA GLU A 120 63.92 15.94 -21.41
C GLU A 120 63.78 16.02 -19.88
N PRO A 121 63.86 17.22 -19.28
CA PRO A 121 63.71 17.39 -17.84
C PRO A 121 62.32 16.95 -17.38
N LEU A 122 62.27 16.19 -16.29
CA LEU A 122 61.06 15.62 -15.69
C LEU A 122 60.05 16.71 -15.32
N GLN A 123 58.99 16.84 -16.13
CA GLN A 123 57.87 17.74 -15.85
C GLN A 123 56.65 16.90 -15.45
N PHE A 124 56.35 16.90 -14.15
CA PHE A 124 55.12 16.30 -13.64
C PHE A 124 53.92 17.18 -13.98
N SER A 125 52.83 16.57 -14.45
CA SER A 125 51.59 17.31 -14.74
C SER A 125 50.92 17.85 -13.46
N ALA A 126 50.12 18.91 -13.60
CA ALA A 126 49.48 19.63 -12.48
C ALA A 126 48.58 18.74 -11.59
N ASP A 127 48.13 17.59 -12.08
CA ASP A 127 47.37 16.61 -11.31
C ASP A 127 48.26 15.71 -10.43
N THR A 128 49.52 15.47 -10.82
CA THR A 128 50.51 14.69 -10.05
C THR A 128 51.13 15.54 -8.93
N LEU A 129 51.25 16.85 -9.13
CA LEU A 129 51.78 17.82 -8.16
C LEU A 129 50.87 18.08 -6.95
N LYS A 130 49.59 17.66 -7.00
CA LYS A 130 48.64 17.81 -5.88
C LYS A 130 48.93 16.87 -4.70
N GLU A 131 49.80 15.88 -4.86
CA GLU A 131 50.12 14.91 -3.81
C GLU A 131 51.64 14.72 -3.70
N PRO A 132 52.32 15.50 -2.82
CA PRO A 132 53.78 15.57 -2.75
C PRO A 132 54.47 14.26 -2.32
N SER A 133 53.71 13.24 -1.90
CA SER A 133 54.22 11.92 -1.52
C SER A 133 54.64 11.04 -2.71
N LEU A 134 54.17 11.34 -3.93
CA LEU A 134 54.50 10.57 -5.14
C LEU A 134 55.70 11.15 -5.92
N VAL A 135 56.11 12.38 -5.60
CA VAL A 135 57.18 13.11 -6.29
C VAL A 135 58.54 12.95 -5.58
N ALA A 136 58.54 12.43 -4.35
CA ALA A 136 59.70 12.48 -3.44
C ALA A 136 60.48 11.15 -3.26
N ARG A 137 60.37 10.18 -4.16
CA ARG A 137 61.10 8.90 -4.04
C ARG A 137 61.93 8.53 -5.26
#